data_AF-A0A3N5YNQ3-F1
#
_entry.id   AF-A0A3N5YNQ3-F1
#
_cell.length_a   1.000
_cell.length_b   1.000
_cell.length_c   1.000
_cell.angle_alpha   90.00
_cell.angle_beta   90.00
_cell.angle_gamma   90.00
#
_symmetry.space_group_name_H-M   'P 1'
#
loop_
_entity.id
_entity.type
_entity.pdbx_description
1 polymer ?
#
loop_
_entity_poly.entity_id
_entity_poly.type
_entity_poly.pdbx_seq_one_letter_code
_entity_poly.pdbx_strand_id
1 'polypeptide(L)'
;LTQEMEFYAGTIDSYGVQPYQAERLAQDARFQSFSGTSFSYAYIGYNLRRPPFDDLRVRRALTMALDVEKIIRFVLYQQGERTTGPFLKQTDFYNPAVTPLPYDPAGALALLAEAGWRPGPGGRWRRRAAASSSP
;
A
#
# COMPACT_ATOMS: atom_id res chain seq x y z
N LEU A 1 -27.17 -2.52 14.79
CA LEU A 1 -26.09 -1.85 15.53
C LEU A 1 -24.78 -2.05 14.77
N THR A 2 -23.79 -1.15 14.91
CA THR A 2 -22.43 -1.38 14.41
C THR A 2 -21.68 -2.36 15.34
N GLN A 3 -20.68 -3.08 14.84
CA GLN A 3 -19.90 -4.04 15.65
C GLN A 3 -19.29 -3.41 16.91
N GLU A 4 -18.87 -2.14 16.83
CA GLU A 4 -18.34 -1.42 18.00
C GLU A 4 -19.40 -1.25 19.09
N MET A 5 -20.66 -0.94 18.74
CA MET A 5 -21.73 -0.79 19.74
C MET A 5 -22.07 -2.12 20.41
N GLU A 6 -22.07 -3.23 19.66
CA GLU A 6 -22.27 -4.57 20.22
C GLU A 6 -21.14 -4.95 21.19
N PHE A 7 -19.90 -4.53 20.92
CA PHE A 7 -18.77 -4.73 21.83
C PHE A 7 -18.95 -3.94 23.14
N TYR A 8 -19.35 -2.68 23.08
CA TYR A 8 -19.64 -1.90 24.29
C TYR A 8 -20.82 -2.44 25.10
N ALA A 9 -21.83 -3.00 24.42
CA ALA A 9 -22.99 -3.60 25.07
C ALA A 9 -22.66 -4.95 25.74
N GLY A 10 -21.48 -5.52 25.48
CA GLY A 10 -21.09 -6.84 25.96
C GLY A 10 -21.75 -7.99 25.19
N THR A 11 -22.33 -7.73 24.01
CA THR A 11 -22.91 -8.77 23.16
C THR A 11 -21.83 -9.60 22.47
N ILE A 12 -20.65 -9.02 22.22
CA ILE A 12 -19.49 -9.71 21.65
C ILE A 12 -18.26 -9.53 22.56
N ASP A 13 -17.48 -10.60 22.71
CA ASP A 13 -16.30 -10.61 23.58
C ASP A 13 -15.03 -10.08 22.91
N SER A 14 -15.03 -9.97 21.58
CA SER A 14 -13.88 -9.51 20.79
C SER A 14 -14.29 -8.57 19.66
N TYR A 15 -13.44 -7.59 19.37
CA TYR A 15 -13.69 -6.58 18.36
C TYR A 15 -12.43 -6.29 17.54
N GLY A 16 -12.57 -6.36 16.20
CA GLY A 16 -11.54 -5.96 15.25
C GLY A 16 -11.43 -4.44 15.18
N VAL A 17 -10.51 -3.88 15.95
CA VAL A 17 -10.30 -2.43 16.07
C VAL A 17 -9.84 -1.83 14.73
N GLN A 18 -10.51 -0.76 14.29
CA GLN A 18 -10.05 0.02 13.14
C GLN A 18 -8.84 0.87 13.53
N PRO A 19 -7.91 1.17 12.60
CA PRO A 19 -6.68 1.87 12.94
C PRO A 19 -6.87 3.19 13.71
N TYR A 20 -7.89 3.99 13.36
CA TYR A 20 -8.19 5.26 14.02
C TYR A 20 -8.75 5.12 15.45
N GLN A 21 -9.24 3.93 15.82
CA GLN A 21 -9.78 3.64 17.15
C GLN A 21 -8.72 3.06 18.10
N ALA A 22 -7.59 2.57 17.55
CA ALA A 22 -6.60 1.80 18.29
C ALA A 22 -6.08 2.50 19.54
N GLU A 23 -5.67 3.76 19.43
CA GLU A 23 -5.16 4.53 20.55
C GLU A 23 -6.21 4.71 21.66
N ARG A 24 -7.41 5.13 21.28
CA ARG A 24 -8.50 5.38 22.23
C ARG A 24 -8.93 4.11 22.96
N LEU A 25 -9.07 2.99 22.26
CA LEU A 25 -9.50 1.72 22.86
C LEU A 25 -8.39 1.06 23.68
N ALA A 26 -7.12 1.23 23.30
CA ALA A 26 -5.99 0.72 24.07
C ALA A 26 -5.81 1.44 25.43
N GLN A 27 -6.26 2.68 25.55
CA GLN A 27 -6.23 3.46 26.80
C GLN A 27 -7.46 3.24 27.69
N ASP A 28 -8.48 2.53 27.21
CA ASP A 28 -9.69 2.28 27.97
C ASP A 28 -9.50 1.08 28.90
N ALA A 29 -9.46 1.34 30.21
CA ALA A 29 -9.23 0.32 31.24
C ALA A 29 -10.31 -0.77 31.31
N ARG A 30 -11.44 -0.60 30.60
CA ARG A 30 -12.49 -1.63 30.49
C ARG A 30 -12.09 -2.79 29.58
N PHE A 31 -11.11 -2.59 28.70
CA PHE A 31 -10.76 -3.56 27.67
C PHE A 31 -9.31 -4.02 27.77
N GLN A 32 -9.07 -5.23 27.28
CA GLN A 32 -7.73 -5.72 27.00
C GLN A 32 -7.43 -5.49 25.53
N SER A 33 -6.28 -4.90 25.22
CA SER A 33 -5.84 -4.64 23.84
C SER A 33 -4.68 -5.58 23.49
N PHE A 34 -4.84 -6.29 22.37
CA PHE A 34 -3.81 -7.15 21.81
C PHE A 34 -3.42 -6.60 20.44
N SER A 35 -2.14 -6.32 20.25
CA SER A 35 -1.61 -5.80 18.99
C SER A 35 -0.38 -6.58 18.57
N GLY A 36 -0.26 -6.81 17.27
CA GLY A 36 0.83 -7.55 16.68
C GLY A 36 0.80 -7.44 15.16
N THR A 37 1.93 -7.76 14.56
CA THR A 37 2.08 -7.88 13.12
C THR A 37 1.13 -8.94 12.56
N SER A 38 0.33 -8.58 11.56
CA SER A 38 -0.61 -9.48 10.91
C SER A 38 0.09 -10.56 10.08
N PHE A 39 -0.55 -11.72 9.92
CA PHE A 39 -0.16 -12.73 8.94
C PHE A 39 -0.58 -12.40 7.49
N SER A 40 -0.90 -11.14 7.23
CA SER A 40 -1.29 -10.62 5.91
C SER A 40 -0.59 -9.29 5.64
N TYR A 41 -0.46 -8.96 4.37
CA TYR A 41 0.08 -7.68 3.92
C TYR A 41 -0.83 -7.07 2.85
N ALA A 42 -0.91 -5.75 2.85
CA ALA A 42 -1.58 -5.00 1.78
C ALA A 42 -0.58 -4.74 0.65
N TYR A 43 -1.01 -4.89 -0.60
CA TYR A 43 -0.18 -4.63 -1.77
C TYR A 43 -1.02 -4.21 -2.97
N ILE A 44 -0.36 -3.64 -3.98
CA ILE A 44 -0.95 -3.39 -5.29
C ILE A 44 -0.47 -4.49 -6.23
N GLY A 45 -1.39 -5.35 -6.66
CA GLY A 45 -1.13 -6.40 -7.65
C GLY A 45 -1.25 -5.85 -9.06
N TYR A 46 -0.14 -5.80 -9.80
CA TYR A 46 -0.14 -5.40 -11.21
C TYR A 46 -0.34 -6.61 -12.12
N ASN A 47 -1.28 -6.53 -13.06
CA ASN A 47 -1.42 -7.56 -14.10
C ASN A 47 -0.36 -7.37 -15.19
N LEU A 48 0.74 -8.12 -15.08
CA LEU A 48 1.89 -8.01 -15.99
C LEU A 48 1.59 -8.42 -17.43
N ARG A 49 0.43 -9.02 -17.72
CA ARG A 49 0.00 -9.43 -19.07
C ARG A 49 -0.77 -8.34 -19.80
N ARG A 50 -1.05 -7.21 -19.15
CA ARG A 50 -1.88 -6.14 -19.72
C ARG A 50 -1.12 -4.81 -19.73
N PRO A 51 -1.04 -4.13 -20.89
CA PRO A 51 -0.57 -2.76 -20.93
C PRO A 51 -1.39 -1.85 -20.01
N PRO A 52 -0.76 -0.90 -19.30
CA PRO A 52 0.67 -0.56 -19.37
C PRO A 52 1.54 -1.22 -18.29
N PHE A 53 0.98 -2.20 -17.57
CA PHE A 53 1.65 -2.83 -16.43
C PHE A 53 2.62 -3.95 -16.85
N ASP A 54 2.66 -4.29 -18.14
CA ASP A 54 3.67 -5.13 -18.76
C ASP A 54 5.07 -4.48 -18.72
N ASP A 55 5.17 -3.15 -18.81
CA ASP A 55 6.44 -2.41 -18.71
C ASP A 55 6.92 -2.26 -17.25
N LEU A 56 8.13 -2.77 -16.96
CA LEU A 56 8.75 -2.66 -15.62
C LEU A 56 8.94 -1.21 -15.17
N ARG A 57 9.25 -0.29 -16.09
CA ARG A 57 9.49 1.12 -15.77
C ARG A 57 8.21 1.78 -15.24
N VAL A 58 7.07 1.43 -15.83
CA VAL A 58 5.75 1.90 -15.37
C VAL A 58 5.49 1.41 -13.94
N ARG A 59 5.73 0.12 -13.65
CA ARG A 59 5.52 -0.43 -12.30
C ARG A 59 6.45 0.20 -11.25
N ARG A 60 7.72 0.39 -11.59
CA ARG A 60 8.69 1.08 -10.73
C ARG A 60 8.28 2.53 -10.47
N ALA A 61 7.89 3.26 -11.51
CA ALA A 61 7.42 4.63 -11.37
C ALA A 61 6.21 4.74 -10.44
N LEU A 62 5.22 3.85 -10.59
CA LEU A 62 4.05 3.83 -9.71
C LEU A 62 4.42 3.53 -8.26
N THR A 63 5.40 2.65 -8.02
CA THR A 63 5.89 2.37 -6.66
C THR A 63 6.61 3.58 -6.06
N MET A 64 7.45 4.26 -6.84
CA MET A 64 8.17 5.47 -6.40
C MET A 64 7.23 6.66 -6.15
N ALA A 65 6.04 6.67 -6.75
CA ALA A 65 5.03 7.69 -6.52
C ALA A 65 4.23 7.49 -5.21
N LEU A 66 4.43 6.39 -4.49
CA LEU A 66 3.71 6.09 -3.24
C LEU A 66 4.55 6.44 -2.01
N ASP A 67 4.04 7.36 -1.19
CA ASP A 67 4.63 7.71 0.11
C ASP A 67 4.08 6.76 1.17
N VAL A 68 4.71 5.58 1.29
CA VAL A 68 4.28 4.52 2.22
C VAL A 68 4.33 4.99 3.67
N GLU A 69 5.30 5.84 4.03
CA GLU A 69 5.43 6.38 5.39
C GLU A 69 4.26 7.30 5.74
N LYS A 70 3.83 8.17 4.81
CA LYS A 70 2.62 8.98 4.99
C LYS A 70 1.35 8.13 5.07
N ILE A 71 1.25 7.06 4.27
CA ILE A 71 0.11 6.14 4.35
C ILE A 71 0.04 5.50 5.74
N ILE A 72 1.17 4.96 6.23
CA ILE A 72 1.24 4.38 7.57
C ILE A 72 0.85 5.41 8.64
N ARG A 73 1.39 6.63 8.54
CA ARG A 73 1.13 7.68 9.52
C ARG A 73 -0.32 8.16 9.52
N PHE A 74 -0.86 8.53 8.37
CA PHE A 74 -2.11 9.29 8.29
C PHE A 74 -3.33 8.45 7.92
N VAL A 75 -3.15 7.34 7.19
CA VAL A 75 -4.25 6.45 6.81
C VAL A 75 -4.36 5.30 7.81
N LEU A 76 -3.23 4.73 8.21
CA LEU A 76 -3.18 3.61 9.16
C LEU A 76 -2.94 4.05 10.61
N TYR A 77 -2.88 5.34 10.92
CA TYR A 77 -2.74 5.84 12.31
C TYR A 77 -1.59 5.15 13.07
N GLN A 78 -0.45 4.94 12.40
CA GLN A 78 0.73 4.22 12.90
C GLN A 78 0.50 2.73 13.22
N GLN A 79 -0.64 2.14 12.85
CA GLN A 79 -0.97 0.72 13.03
C GLN A 79 -0.53 -0.15 11.84
N GLY A 80 0.51 0.27 11.12
CA GLY A 80 1.02 -0.44 9.94
C GLY A 80 2.53 -0.60 10.01
N GLU A 81 3.02 -1.75 9.57
CA GLU A 81 4.45 -1.99 9.43
C GLU A 81 4.81 -2.14 7.95
N ARG A 82 5.81 -1.37 7.50
CA ARG A 82 6.31 -1.46 6.14
C ARG A 82 6.97 -2.82 5.90
N THR A 83 6.59 -3.49 4.82
CA THR A 83 7.27 -4.68 4.29
C THR A 83 7.83 -4.42 2.89
N THR A 84 8.83 -5.20 2.50
CA THR A 84 9.58 -5.07 1.24
C THR A 84 9.30 -6.20 0.25
N GLY A 85 8.50 -7.20 0.66
CA GLY A 85 8.19 -8.36 -0.15
C GLY A 85 6.98 -9.15 0.35
N PRO A 86 6.66 -10.28 -0.29
CA PRO A 86 5.50 -11.10 0.03
C PRO A 86 5.68 -11.95 1.31
N PHE A 87 6.91 -12.06 1.81
CA PHE A 87 7.19 -12.74 3.06
C PHE A 87 7.02 -11.77 4.23
N LEU A 88 6.39 -12.24 5.30
CA LEU A 88 6.13 -11.45 6.49
C LEU A 88 7.41 -11.39 7.34
N LYS A 89 7.65 -10.24 7.95
CA LYS A 89 8.86 -9.99 8.76
C LYS A 89 9.07 -10.96 9.92
N GLN A 90 7.99 -11.57 10.41
CA GLN A 90 8.02 -12.57 11.48
C GLN A 90 8.46 -13.97 11.01
N THR A 91 8.75 -14.15 9.71
CA THR A 91 9.11 -15.45 9.14
C THR A 91 10.58 -15.52 8.78
N ASP A 92 11.17 -16.71 8.87
CA ASP A 92 12.56 -16.98 8.48
C ASP A 92 12.82 -16.73 6.98
N PHE A 93 11.75 -16.64 6.18
CA PHE A 93 11.82 -16.40 4.73
C PHE A 93 11.89 -14.91 4.37
N TYR A 94 11.73 -14.00 5.35
CA TYR A 94 11.87 -12.58 5.11
C TYR A 94 13.33 -12.19 4.97
N ASN A 95 13.68 -11.53 3.86
CA ASN A 95 15.01 -11.01 3.63
C ASN A 95 15.07 -9.51 3.99
N PRO A 96 15.69 -9.12 5.12
CA PRO A 96 15.79 -7.71 5.53
C PRO A 96 16.76 -6.89 4.66
N ALA A 97 17.60 -7.53 3.85
CA ALA A 97 18.55 -6.83 2.97
C ALA A 97 17.88 -6.23 1.72
N VAL A 98 16.62 -6.58 1.42
CA VAL A 98 15.89 -6.02 0.28
C VAL A 98 15.56 -4.56 0.56
N THR A 99 16.24 -3.64 -0.13
CA THR A 99 15.99 -2.21 -0.02
C THR A 99 14.73 -1.83 -0.82
N PRO A 100 13.75 -1.17 -0.20
CA PRO A 100 12.57 -0.73 -0.95
C PRO A 100 12.91 0.41 -1.90
N LEU A 101 12.12 0.55 -2.97
CA LEU A 101 12.19 1.76 -3.80
C LEU A 101 11.84 2.99 -2.94
N PRO A 102 12.59 4.09 -3.07
CA PRO A 102 12.31 5.31 -2.33
C PRO A 102 11.04 5.97 -2.87
N TYR A 103 10.40 6.76 -2.02
CA TYR A 103 9.40 7.73 -2.48
C TYR A 103 10.14 8.85 -3.24
N ASP A 104 10.02 8.82 -4.56
CA ASP A 104 10.66 9.76 -5.47
C ASP A 104 9.72 10.05 -6.67
N PRO A 105 8.79 11.00 -6.51
CA PRO A 105 7.91 11.42 -7.59
C PRO A 105 8.66 11.95 -8.81
N ALA A 106 9.83 12.58 -8.64
CA ALA A 106 10.59 13.12 -9.76
C ALA A 106 11.18 11.98 -10.62
N GLY A 107 11.81 10.99 -9.98
CA GLY A 107 12.29 9.78 -10.65
C GLY A 107 11.16 8.94 -11.26
N ALA A 108 9.98 8.90 -10.61
CA ALA A 108 8.79 8.26 -11.18
C ALA A 108 8.38 8.91 -12.52
N LEU A 109 8.35 10.24 -12.58
CA LEU A 109 8.03 10.99 -13.79
C LEU A 109 9.05 10.76 -14.91
N ALA A 110 10.33 10.68 -14.56
CA ALA A 110 11.40 10.36 -15.51
C ALA A 110 11.21 8.96 -16.12
N LEU A 111 10.94 7.94 -15.29
CA LEU A 111 10.67 6.57 -15.77
C LEU A 111 9.42 6.49 -16.65
N LEU A 112 8.37 7.24 -16.34
CA LEU A 112 7.18 7.33 -17.19
C LEU A 112 7.51 7.97 -18.54
N ALA A 113 8.32 9.03 -18.55
CA ALA A 113 8.77 9.69 -19.78
C ALA A 113 9.58 8.73 -20.67
N GLU A 114 10.50 7.96 -20.09
CA GLU A 114 11.26 6.91 -20.79
C GLU A 114 10.35 5.80 -21.35
N ALA A 115 9.25 5.49 -20.65
CA ALA A 115 8.23 4.55 -21.11
C ALA A 115 7.28 5.14 -22.18
N GLY A 116 7.55 6.37 -22.63
CA GLY A 116 6.82 7.05 -23.71
C GLY A 116 5.55 7.77 -23.24
N TRP A 117 5.37 7.95 -21.94
CA TRP A 117 4.28 8.73 -21.37
C TRP A 117 4.64 10.22 -21.33
N ARG A 118 3.67 11.06 -21.64
CA ARG A 118 3.81 12.52 -21.57
C ARG A 118 2.60 13.14 -20.89
N PRO A 119 2.75 14.28 -20.21
CA PRO A 119 1.61 15.03 -19.70
C PRO A 119 0.73 15.46 -20.88
N GLY A 120 -0.56 15.17 -20.77
CA GLY A 120 -1.60 15.60 -21.70
C GLY A 120 -2.53 16.63 -21.05
N PRO A 121 -3.56 17.09 -21.80
CA PRO A 121 -4.48 18.11 -21.31
C PRO A 121 -5.18 17.70 -20.02
N GLY A 122 -5.30 18.63 -19.07
CA GLY A 122 -6.01 18.42 -17.80
C GLY A 122 -5.28 17.46 -16.84
N GLY A 123 -3.96 17.39 -16.89
CA GLY A 123 -3.14 16.55 -15.99
C GLY A 123 -3.17 15.04 -16.31
N ARG A 124 -3.84 14.64 -17.40
CA ARG A 124 -3.89 13.23 -17.82
C ARG A 124 -2.67 12.85 -18.63
N TRP A 125 -1.93 11.84 -18.19
CA TRP A 125 -0.82 11.29 -18.94
C TRP A 125 -1.29 10.50 -20.16
N ARG A 126 -0.59 10.66 -21.28
CA ARG A 126 -0.84 9.93 -22.53
C ARG A 126 0.44 9.25 -22.99
N ARG A 127 0.34 7.99 -23.39
CA ARG A 127 1.42 7.27 -24.06
C ARG A 127 1.29 7.47 -25.57
N ARG A 128 2.37 7.78 -26.29
CA ARG A 128 2.33 7.69 -27.76
C ARG A 128 1.96 6.24 -28.12
N ALA A 129 0.94 6.05 -28.95
CA ALA A 129 0.68 4.73 -29.51
C ALA A 129 1.95 4.28 -30.24
N ALA A 130 2.44 3.08 -29.91
CA ALA A 130 3.39 2.41 -30.80
C ALA A 130 2.67 2.27 -32.14
N ALA A 131 3.31 2.68 -33.24
CA ALA A 131 2.79 2.44 -34.57
C ALA A 131 2.41 0.95 -34.65
N SER A 132 1.15 0.67 -34.95
CA SER A 132 0.64 -0.69 -35.12
C SER A 132 1.40 -1.36 -36.25
N SER A 133 2.42 -2.15 -35.93
CA SER A 133 2.87 -3.20 -36.82
C SER A 133 1.87 -4.35 -36.69
N SER A 134 0.77 -4.28 -37.44
CA SER A 134 -0.01 -5.47 -37.76
C SER A 134 0.84 -6.38 -38.65
N PRO A 135 0.92 -7.69 -38.39
CA PRO A 135 1.18 -8.66 -39.45
C PRO A 135 0.00 -8.73 -40.43
#